data_AF-A0A354GVD2-F1
#
_entry.id   AF-A0A354GVD2-F1
#
_cell.length_a   1.000
_cell.length_b   1.000
_cell.length_c   1.000
_cell.angle_alpha   90.00
_cell.angle_beta   90.00
_cell.angle_gamma   90.00
#
_symmetry.space_group_name_H-M   'P 1'
#
loop_
_entity.id
_entity.type
_entity.pdbx_description
1 polymer ?
#
loop_
_entity_poly.entity_id
_entity_poly.type
_entity_poly.pdbx_seq_one_letter_code
_entity_poly.pdbx_strand_id
1 'polypeptide(L)'
;WQEGHTAHANQEEAEKETKRMVEVYRTFAEEWMAMPVIVGRKSEGQKFPGAVYTLCIEAMMQDRRALQAGTSHFLGQNFAKAFDVQFQSKEGKREYAWATSWGVSTRLVGGLIMTHSDDQGLVLPPRLAPLHAVIVPIFKTPE
;
A
#
# COMPACT_ATOMS: atom_id res chain seq x y z
N TRP A 1 1.05 -9.09 -6.21
CA TRP A 1 1.39 -7.92 -5.40
C TRP A 1 1.94 -6.86 -6.34
N GLN A 2 2.06 -5.61 -5.88
CA GLN A 2 2.73 -4.54 -6.61
C GLN A 2 3.87 -4.04 -5.73
N GLU A 3 5.03 -3.85 -6.37
CA GLU A 3 6.20 -3.25 -5.76
C GLU A 3 6.69 -2.08 -6.61
N GLY A 4 6.95 -0.96 -5.95
CA GLY A 4 7.51 0.23 -6.56
C GLY A 4 8.87 0.50 -5.96
N HIS A 5 9.82 0.89 -6.81
CA HIS A 5 11.17 1.25 -6.42
C HIS A 5 11.56 2.52 -7.16
N THR A 6 12.14 3.48 -6.45
CA THR A 6 12.54 4.77 -7.04
C THR A 6 13.91 5.18 -6.54
N ALA A 7 14.63 5.95 -7.35
CA ALA A 7 15.95 6.49 -7.05
C ALA A 7 15.93 8.00 -7.31
N HIS A 8 16.39 8.78 -6.34
CA HIS A 8 16.31 10.24 -6.31
C HIS A 8 17.69 10.86 -6.13
N ALA A 9 17.86 12.08 -6.64
CA ALA A 9 19.12 12.81 -6.51
C ALA A 9 19.35 13.32 -5.07
N ASN A 10 18.27 13.62 -4.33
CA ASN A 10 18.36 14.15 -2.97
C ASN A 10 17.37 13.47 -2.01
N GLN A 11 17.63 13.64 -0.71
CA GLN A 11 16.83 13.06 0.37
C GLN A 11 15.38 13.57 0.37
N GLU A 12 15.17 14.86 0.13
CA GLU A 12 13.86 15.49 0.23
C GLU A 12 12.87 14.89 -0.78
N GLU A 13 13.31 14.68 -2.02
CA GLU A 13 12.51 14.01 -3.05
C GLU A 13 12.15 12.58 -2.66
N ALA A 14 13.11 11.81 -2.12
CA ALA A 14 12.85 10.45 -1.67
C ALA A 14 11.88 10.40 -0.48
N GLU A 15 11.99 11.32 0.48
CA GLU A 15 11.02 11.40 1.58
C GLU A 15 9.63 11.83 1.10
N LYS A 16 9.57 12.79 0.17
CA LYS A 16 8.32 13.21 -0.45
C LYS A 16 7.65 12.07 -1.18
N GLU A 17 8.42 11.25 -1.91
CA GLU A 17 7.91 10.06 -2.58
C GLU A 17 7.41 9.02 -1.60
N THR A 18 8.16 8.77 -0.51
CA THR A 18 7.76 7.84 0.54
C THR A 18 6.40 8.24 1.13
N LYS A 19 6.20 9.53 1.44
CA LYS A 19 4.94 10.07 1.96
C LYS A 19 3.83 10.03 0.91
N ARG A 20 4.12 10.37 -0.34
CA ARG A 20 3.15 10.32 -1.44
C ARG A 20 2.56 8.92 -1.59
N MET A 21 3.40 7.89 -1.55
CA MET A 21 2.95 6.53 -1.81
C MET A 21 2.13 5.91 -0.66
N VAL A 22 2.41 6.26 0.60
CA VAL A 22 1.52 5.82 1.70
C VAL A 22 0.14 6.48 1.61
N GLU A 23 0.07 7.73 1.14
CA GLU A 23 -1.19 8.44 0.92
C GLU A 23 -1.97 7.87 -0.26
N VAL A 24 -1.30 7.49 -1.36
CA VAL A 24 -1.95 6.75 -2.47
C VAL A 24 -2.60 5.47 -1.94
N TYR A 25 -1.92 4.73 -1.07
CA TYR A 25 -2.51 3.55 -0.44
C TYR A 25 -3.65 3.86 0.52
N ARG A 26 -3.57 4.95 1.30
CA ARG A 26 -4.69 5.41 2.12
C ARG A 26 -5.91 5.71 1.25
N THR A 27 -5.75 6.52 0.21
CA THR A 27 -6.82 6.86 -0.73
C THR A 27 -7.43 5.62 -1.36
N PHE A 28 -6.63 4.65 -1.79
CA PHE A 28 -7.16 3.39 -2.32
C PHE A 28 -7.96 2.61 -1.26
N ALA A 29 -7.43 2.46 -0.05
CA ALA A 29 -8.13 1.75 1.02
C ALA A 29 -9.46 2.43 1.40
N GLU A 30 -9.44 3.74 1.61
CA GLU A 30 -10.62 4.48 2.08
C GLU A 30 -11.64 4.71 0.97
N GLU A 31 -11.21 5.14 -0.22
CA GLU A 31 -12.14 5.56 -1.28
C GLU A 31 -12.56 4.44 -2.22
N TRP A 32 -11.75 3.39 -2.40
CA TRP A 32 -12.08 2.28 -3.30
C TRP A 32 -12.53 1.04 -2.53
N MET A 33 -11.79 0.69 -1.48
CA MET A 33 -12.13 -0.46 -0.64
C MET A 33 -13.12 -0.13 0.47
N ALA A 34 -13.48 1.14 0.69
CA ALA A 34 -14.30 1.56 1.83
C ALA A 34 -13.76 1.06 3.18
N MET A 35 -12.45 0.84 3.30
CA MET A 35 -11.78 0.27 4.46
C MET A 35 -11.03 1.38 5.20
N PRO A 36 -11.47 1.79 6.41
CA PRO A 36 -10.79 2.82 7.19
C PRO A 36 -9.39 2.36 7.60
N VAL A 37 -8.41 3.26 7.50
CA VAL A 37 -7.02 2.96 7.87
C VAL A 37 -6.37 4.09 8.65
N ILE A 38 -5.35 3.76 9.42
CA ILE A 38 -4.50 4.72 10.13
C ILE A 38 -3.13 4.74 9.45
N VAL A 39 -2.72 5.92 9.00
CA VAL A 39 -1.35 6.15 8.53
C VAL A 39 -0.44 6.34 9.73
N GLY A 40 0.67 5.60 9.78
CA GLY A 40 1.62 5.70 10.88
C GLY A 40 3.03 5.26 10.50
N ARG A 41 3.98 5.57 11.38
CA ARG A 41 5.37 5.11 11.28
C ARG A 41 5.54 3.85 12.13
N LYS A 42 6.17 2.81 11.57
CA LYS A 42 6.57 1.62 12.33
C LYS A 42 7.65 1.96 13.36
N SER A 43 7.61 1.28 14.50
CA SER A 43 8.71 1.30 15.45
C SER A 43 9.98 0.69 14.85
N GLU A 44 11.14 0.96 15.44
CA GLU A 44 12.43 0.49 14.93
C GLU A 44 12.50 -1.05 14.81
N GLY A 45 11.84 -1.79 15.70
CA GLY A 45 11.76 -3.26 15.64
C GLY A 45 10.72 -3.81 14.65
N GLN A 46 9.96 -2.96 13.97
CA GLN A 46 8.91 -3.34 13.02
C GLN A 46 9.09 -2.71 11.63
N LYS A 47 10.12 -1.88 11.43
CA LYS A 47 10.44 -1.32 10.12
C LYS A 47 11.04 -2.39 9.21
N PHE A 48 10.96 -2.16 7.90
CA PHE A 48 11.60 -3.03 6.92
C PHE A 48 13.14 -3.09 7.14
N PRO A 49 13.76 -4.28 7.16
CA PRO A 49 15.21 -4.40 7.29
C PRO A 49 15.94 -3.62 6.20
N GLY A 50 16.81 -2.70 6.60
CA GLY A 50 17.55 -1.82 5.68
C GLY A 50 16.87 -0.50 5.35
N ALA A 51 15.61 -0.30 5.75
CA ALA A 51 14.98 1.02 5.67
C ALA A 51 15.45 1.95 6.81
N VAL A 52 15.57 3.24 6.51
CA VAL A 52 15.75 4.28 7.54
C VAL A 52 14.48 4.35 8.38
N TYR A 53 13.32 4.47 7.74
CA TYR A 53 12.01 4.33 8.37
C TYR A 53 10.98 3.68 7.43
N THR A 54 9.88 3.20 8.01
CA THR A 54 8.74 2.62 7.28
C THR A 54 7.46 3.32 7.72
N LEU A 55 6.73 3.85 6.74
CA LEU A 55 5.33 4.24 6.88
C LEU A 55 4.43 3.07 6.49
N CYS A 56 3.27 2.98 7.11
CA CYS A 56 2.28 1.97 6.84
C CYS A 56 0.86 2.52 6.98
N ILE A 57 -0.10 1.84 6.34
CA ILE A 57 -1.53 1.95 6.64
C ILE A 57 -1.98 0.71 7.44
N GLU A 58 -2.60 0.95 8.59
CA GLU A 58 -3.13 -0.10 9.46
C GLU A 58 -4.66 -0.09 9.45
N ALA A 59 -5.27 -1.22 9.13
CA ALA A 59 -6.71 -1.42 9.17
C ALA A 59 -7.11 -2.25 10.41
N MET A 60 -8.33 -2.07 10.90
CA MET A 60 -8.93 -2.93 11.94
C MET A 60 -9.94 -3.88 11.30
N MET A 61 -9.76 -5.18 11.50
CA MET A 61 -10.69 -6.19 11.02
C MET A 61 -11.88 -6.35 11.99
N GLN A 62 -12.98 -6.98 11.55
CA GLN A 62 -14.16 -7.20 12.39
C GLN A 62 -13.87 -8.02 13.66
N ASP A 63 -12.87 -8.90 13.61
CA ASP A 63 -12.40 -9.71 14.74
C ASP A 63 -11.47 -8.95 15.71
N ARG A 64 -11.32 -7.63 15.51
CA ARG A 64 -10.49 -6.70 16.29
C ARG A 64 -8.98 -6.94 16.17
N ARG A 65 -8.54 -7.67 15.14
CA ARG A 65 -7.11 -7.76 14.81
C ARG A 65 -6.71 -6.66 13.83
N ALA A 66 -5.52 -6.11 14.05
CA ALA A 66 -4.94 -5.16 13.12
C ALA A 66 -4.36 -5.88 11.89
N LEU A 67 -4.48 -5.23 10.73
CA LEU A 67 -3.91 -5.68 9.46
C LEU A 67 -3.11 -4.55 8.82
N GLN A 68 -1.80 -4.75 8.65
CA GLN A 68 -0.99 -3.86 7.82
C GLN A 68 -1.40 -4.04 6.35
N ALA A 69 -2.08 -3.03 5.81
CA ALA A 69 -2.69 -3.04 4.48
C ALA A 69 -1.73 -2.56 3.37
N GLY A 70 -0.68 -1.83 3.70
CA GLY A 70 0.33 -1.35 2.74
C GLY A 70 1.49 -0.67 3.44
N THR A 71 2.65 -0.61 2.77
CA THR A 71 3.87 0.00 3.31
C THR A 71 4.60 0.87 2.30
N SER A 72 5.24 1.91 2.80
CA SER A 72 6.14 2.78 2.05
C SER A 72 7.40 3.05 2.87
N HIS A 73 8.55 2.78 2.28
CA HIS A 73 9.85 2.70 2.94
C HIS A 73 10.78 3.79 2.40
N PHE A 74 11.31 4.61 3.31
CA PHE A 74 12.45 5.45 2.99
C PHE A 74 13.72 4.63 3.24
N LEU A 75 14.39 4.24 2.16
CA LEU A 75 15.58 3.37 2.22
C LEU A 75 16.88 4.15 2.46
N GLY A 76 16.83 5.48 2.34
CA GLY A 76 18.01 6.32 2.38
C GLY A 76 19.00 5.93 1.28
N GLN A 77 20.29 5.88 1.62
CA GLN A 77 21.35 5.42 0.71
C GLN A 77 21.83 4.00 1.03
N ASN A 78 21.15 3.25 1.90
CA ASN A 78 21.61 1.93 2.33
C ASN A 78 21.72 0.96 1.15
N PHE A 79 20.69 0.93 0.30
CA PHE A 79 20.67 0.13 -0.92
C PHE A 79 21.65 0.63 -1.97
N ALA A 80 21.71 1.96 -2.17
CA ALA A 80 22.63 2.53 -3.14
C ALA A 80 24.09 2.22 -2.81
N LYS A 81 24.48 2.22 -1.53
CA LYS A 81 25.83 1.82 -1.09
C LYS A 81 26.07 0.33 -1.24
N ALA A 82 25.08 -0.51 -0.95
CA ALA A 82 25.21 -1.97 -1.06
C ALA A 82 25.37 -2.44 -2.52
N PHE A 83 24.75 -1.75 -3.48
CA PHE A 83 24.74 -2.12 -4.90
C PHE A 83 25.51 -1.14 -5.81
N ASP A 84 26.29 -0.23 -5.22
CA ASP A 84 27.06 0.81 -5.93
C ASP A 84 26.25 1.66 -6.92
N VAL A 85 25.04 2.07 -6.53
CA VAL A 85 24.15 2.90 -7.35
C VAL A 85 24.52 4.38 -7.20
N GLN A 86 25.35 4.86 -8.14
CA GLN A 86 25.86 6.22 -8.17
C GLN A 86 25.38 6.99 -9.42
N PHE A 87 25.39 8.32 -9.31
CA PHE A 87 25.18 9.23 -10.44
C PHE A 87 26.18 10.39 -10.38
N GLN A 88 26.37 11.08 -11.50
CA GLN A 88 27.15 12.32 -11.53
C GLN A 88 26.21 13.51 -11.28
N SER A 89 26.45 14.27 -10.21
CA SER A 89 25.69 15.48 -9.88
C SER A 89 26.02 16.63 -10.83
N LYS A 90 25.24 17.72 -10.77
CA LYS A 90 25.43 18.91 -11.61
C LYS A 90 26.79 19.56 -11.36
N GLU A 91 27.34 19.38 -10.17
CA GLU A 91 28.67 19.82 -9.73
C GLU A 91 29.78 18.88 -10.20
N GLY A 92 29.45 17.83 -10.96
CA GLY A 92 30.38 16.85 -11.50
C GLY A 92 30.85 15.79 -10.50
N LYS A 93 30.31 15.77 -9.28
CA LYS A 93 30.68 14.81 -8.22
C LYS A 93 29.93 13.49 -8.39
N ARG A 94 30.54 12.39 -7.97
CA ARG A 94 29.85 11.10 -7.85
C ARG A 94 29.11 11.03 -6.51
N GLU A 95 27.82 10.79 -6.57
CA GLU A 95 26.93 10.73 -5.40
C GLU A 95 26.06 9.48 -5.44
N TYR A 96 25.71 8.95 -4.27
CA TYR A 96 24.81 7.80 -4.17
C TYR A 96 23.35 8.24 -4.24
N ALA A 97 22.54 7.48 -4.99
CA ALA A 97 21.11 7.75 -5.10
C ALA A 97 20.38 7.53 -3.76
N TRP A 98 19.35 8.33 -3.52
CA TRP A 98 18.41 8.14 -2.41
C TRP A 98 17.26 7.26 -2.86
N ALA A 99 16.98 6.18 -2.15
CA ALA A 99 16.01 5.18 -2.61
C ALA A 99 14.74 5.15 -1.76
N THR A 100 13.64 4.77 -2.41
CA THR A 100 12.39 4.38 -1.74
C THR A 100 11.90 3.07 -2.30
N SER A 101 11.13 2.34 -1.49
CA SER A 101 10.39 1.17 -1.93
C SER A 101 9.02 1.15 -1.28
N TRP A 102 8.00 0.67 -1.97
CA TRP A 102 6.63 0.68 -1.48
C TRP A 102 5.85 -0.47 -2.11
N GLY A 103 4.87 -1.00 -1.39
CA GLY A 103 4.15 -2.17 -1.89
C GLY A 103 2.84 -2.48 -1.16
N VAL A 104 1.96 -3.11 -1.92
CA VAL A 104 0.73 -3.75 -1.46
C VAL A 104 0.59 -5.13 -2.10
N SER A 105 -0.14 -6.03 -1.46
CA SER A 105 -0.34 -7.39 -1.97
C SER A 105 -1.81 -7.77 -2.00
N THR A 106 -2.09 -9.00 -2.43
CA THR A 106 -3.41 -9.62 -2.34
C THR A 106 -3.92 -9.72 -0.90
N ARG A 107 -3.10 -9.42 0.11
CA ARG A 107 -3.55 -9.15 1.49
C ARG A 107 -4.71 -8.14 1.54
N LEU A 108 -4.76 -7.18 0.61
CA LEU A 108 -5.88 -6.24 0.50
C LEU A 108 -7.22 -6.93 0.20
N VAL A 109 -7.21 -8.04 -0.56
CA VAL A 109 -8.43 -8.84 -0.78
C VAL A 109 -8.91 -9.44 0.54
N GLY A 110 -8.00 -9.99 1.35
CA GLY A 110 -8.32 -10.46 2.70
C GLY A 110 -8.83 -9.33 3.61
N GLY A 111 -8.19 -8.17 3.56
CA GLY A 111 -8.65 -6.97 4.29
C GLY A 111 -10.07 -6.58 3.93
N LEU A 112 -10.38 -6.47 2.63
CA LEU A 112 -11.74 -6.18 2.14
C LEU A 112 -12.76 -7.18 2.68
N ILE A 113 -12.47 -8.48 2.57
CA ILE A 113 -13.35 -9.54 3.07
C ILE A 113 -13.62 -9.37 4.57
N MET A 114 -12.56 -9.24 5.37
CA MET A 114 -12.63 -9.17 6.83
C MET A 114 -13.13 -7.82 7.38
N THR A 115 -13.22 -6.79 6.53
CA THR A 115 -13.82 -5.50 6.89
C THR A 115 -15.33 -5.50 6.68
N HIS A 116 -15.82 -6.12 5.60
CA HIS A 116 -17.19 -5.88 5.12
C HIS A 116 -18.13 -7.09 5.22
N SER A 117 -17.61 -8.32 5.15
CA SER A 117 -18.45 -9.52 5.08
C SER A 117 -19.25 -9.74 6.36
N ASP A 118 -20.31 -10.53 6.26
CA ASP A 118 -21.17 -10.87 7.40
C ASP A 118 -21.54 -12.37 7.37
N ASP A 119 -22.46 -12.78 8.24
CA ASP A 119 -22.92 -14.17 8.34
C ASP A 119 -23.64 -14.67 7.08
N GLN A 120 -24.09 -13.78 6.19
CA GLN A 120 -24.70 -14.12 4.89
C GLN A 120 -23.66 -14.21 3.77
N GLY A 121 -22.42 -13.79 4.02
CA GLY A 121 -21.28 -13.96 3.12
C GLY A 121 -20.63 -12.64 2.73
N LEU A 122 -20.19 -12.57 1.47
CA LEU A 122 -19.34 -11.50 0.97
C LEU A 122 -20.14 -10.21 0.71
N VAL A 123 -19.69 -9.10 1.29
CA VAL A 123 -20.18 -7.75 0.98
C VAL A 123 -19.06 -6.98 0.29
N LEU A 124 -19.23 -6.68 -0.99
CA LEU A 124 -18.21 -5.97 -1.78
C LEU A 124 -18.52 -4.47 -1.84
N PRO A 125 -17.53 -3.60 -1.56
CA PRO A 125 -17.62 -2.18 -1.90
C PRO A 125 -17.96 -1.99 -3.38
N PRO A 126 -18.93 -1.12 -3.74
CA PRO A 126 -19.40 -1.00 -5.12
C PRO A 126 -18.29 -0.76 -6.14
N ARG A 127 -17.29 0.07 -5.84
CA ARG A 127 -16.18 0.39 -6.76
C ARG A 127 -15.27 -0.79 -7.12
N LEU A 128 -15.34 -1.90 -6.36
CA LEU A 128 -14.56 -3.11 -6.57
C LEU A 128 -15.42 -4.35 -6.83
N ALA A 129 -16.75 -4.21 -6.82
CA ALA A 129 -17.65 -5.31 -7.11
C ALA A 129 -17.59 -5.65 -8.61
N PRO A 130 -17.28 -6.89 -9.01
CA PRO A 130 -17.28 -7.28 -10.42
C PRO A 130 -18.67 -7.17 -11.07
N LEU A 131 -19.72 -7.34 -10.27
CA LEU A 131 -21.12 -7.20 -10.65
C LEU A 131 -21.78 -6.19 -9.70
N HIS A 132 -22.22 -5.05 -10.21
CA HIS A 132 -22.92 -4.03 -9.41
C HIS A 132 -24.40 -4.34 -9.20
N ALA A 133 -25.02 -5.04 -10.17
CA ALA A 133 -26.41 -5.44 -10.12
C ALA A 133 -26.58 -6.79 -10.81
N VAL A 134 -27.49 -7.59 -10.28
CA VAL A 134 -27.88 -8.88 -10.86
C VAL A 134 -29.39 -8.86 -11.03
N ILE A 135 -29.87 -9.05 -12.27
CA ILE A 135 -31.29 -9.11 -12.58
C ILE A 135 -31.66 -10.59 -12.67
N VAL A 136 -32.53 -11.04 -11.75
CA VAL A 136 -33.01 -12.42 -11.70
C VAL A 136 -34.47 -12.45 -12.14
N PRO A 137 -34.77 -12.77 -13.42
CA PRO A 137 -36.14 -12.85 -13.89
C PRO A 137 -36.85 -14.05 -13.26
N ILE A 138 -38.04 -13.82 -12.71
CA ILE A 138 -38.90 -14.86 -12.15
C ILE A 138 -40.14 -14.94 -13.03
N PHE A 139 -40.29 -16.04 -13.76
CA PHE A 139 -41.45 -16.31 -14.59
C PHE A 139 -41.85 -17.78 -14.47
N LYS A 140 -43.13 -18.06 -14.71
CA LYS A 140 -43.64 -19.44 -14.83
C LYS A 140 -43.58 -19.84 -16.30
N THR A 141 -43.16 -21.06 -16.59
CA THR A 141 -43.40 -21.67 -17.90
C THR A 141 -44.89 -22.04 -18.01
N PRO A 142 -45.53 -21.92 -19.19
CA PRO A 142 -46.85 -22.50 -19.41
C PRO A 142 -46.79 -24.01 -19.15
N GLU A 143 -47.81 -24.55 -18.48
CA GLU A 143 -48.01 -26.01 -18.33
C GLU A 143 -48.28 -26.69 -19.67
#